data_AF-A0A3A8N6Y0-F1
#
_entry.id   AF-A0A3A8N6Y0-F1
#
_cell.length_a   1.000
_cell.length_b   1.000
_cell.length_c   1.000
_cell.angle_alpha   90.00
_cell.angle_beta   90.00
_cell.angle_gamma   90.00
#
_symmetry.space_group_name_H-M   'P 1'
#
loop_
_entity.id
_entity.type
_entity.pdbx_description
1 polymer ?
#
loop_
_entity_poly.entity_id
_entity_poly.type
_entity_poly.pdbx_seq_one_letter_code
_entity_poly.pdbx_strand_id
1 'polypeptide(L)'
;MKRERMSSGRRLAWVLTTFAVALTGVGCGEECVDDFDCRDKGTPPEGQRYACVEQRCELTSIPEADAGTPVDAGTPVDAGTSNDAGTSNDAGTQTDAGTSTDAGTSNDAGTQTDAGTSTDAGTNTDAGTETDAGTNTDAGTETDAGTDAGTDPCSNATYDPKLGTLQLGAGFVAGESAALPDTVGPVGVTPGPTYSLYTVVSQSYVGPHALHSLGTWPQVSLGATPLFDVAAPDDRGPSAMNFLSPFVEADGQYVFTGYTKGGEGFPGSVSIYDSANPDASTYVSAPSNFSVGIVPGALLVNGGGLDTVSAGLAIYALKTDTAPFTALKVGTLPPETGGSGFTAVSTNGVAMLGYYSTTTRSNLGHAVAPAKVSQALRTETPFVVADAPLLDVGSNFVAAAGQGPGVAVLRGDYLPPTYDFVGTDVSRFAFTVTNEGEGVTVSERQPVLTYVDQCTSVTLITSLGTDLLVGVDDKNGTRLVRVQQVQ
;
A
#
# COMPACT_ATOMS: atom_id res chain seq x y z
N MET A 1 -23.92 23.41 59.94
CA MET A 1 -23.27 22.62 61.02
C MET A 1 -24.18 21.47 61.45
N LYS A 2 -23.60 20.42 62.08
CA LYS A 2 -24.18 19.49 63.09
C LYS A 2 -25.70 19.19 63.04
N ARG A 3 -26.13 17.94 62.76
CA ARG A 3 -26.32 16.79 63.72
C ARG A 3 -27.54 17.00 64.65
N GLU A 4 -28.32 16.00 65.07
CA GLU A 4 -28.28 14.52 64.99
C GLU A 4 -29.77 13.99 64.98
N ARG A 5 -30.27 12.81 65.40
CA ARG A 5 -29.74 11.69 66.22
C ARG A 5 -30.54 10.36 66.05
N MET A 6 -29.81 9.24 65.99
CA MET A 6 -30.08 7.87 66.52
C MET A 6 -31.51 7.25 66.63
N SER A 7 -31.62 5.97 66.24
CA SER A 7 -31.60 4.82 67.19
C SER A 7 -31.34 3.49 66.42
N SER A 8 -30.22 2.81 66.67
CA SER A 8 -30.11 1.54 67.44
C SER A 8 -31.02 0.39 66.97
N GLY A 9 -30.56 -0.83 66.65
CA GLY A 9 -29.20 -1.41 66.69
C GLY A 9 -29.01 -2.42 67.83
N ARG A 10 -28.65 -3.68 67.50
CA ARG A 10 -28.12 -4.69 68.43
C ARG A 10 -27.34 -5.78 67.69
N ARG A 11 -26.45 -6.51 68.40
CA ARG A 11 -25.55 -7.53 67.86
C ARG A 11 -25.90 -8.91 68.44
N LEU A 12 -25.71 -9.97 67.65
CA LEU A 12 -25.21 -11.26 68.15
C LEU A 12 -24.31 -11.89 67.07
N ALA A 13 -23.61 -13.00 67.36
CA ALA A 13 -22.41 -13.39 66.62
C ALA A 13 -22.07 -14.89 66.70
N TRP A 14 -21.29 -15.38 65.73
CA TRP A 14 -20.75 -16.77 65.59
C TRP A 14 -21.83 -17.85 65.31
N VAL A 15 -21.55 -19.04 64.74
CA VAL A 15 -20.30 -19.79 64.43
C VAL A 15 -20.32 -20.29 62.96
N LEU A 16 -19.19 -20.78 62.44
CA LEU A 16 -19.02 -21.42 61.12
C LEU A 16 -19.89 -22.68 60.91
N THR A 17 -20.30 -22.91 59.66
CA THR A 17 -20.20 -24.25 59.02
C THR A 17 -19.86 -24.10 57.54
N THR A 18 -19.11 -25.05 56.98
CA THR A 18 -18.58 -25.01 55.62
C THR A 18 -19.58 -25.51 54.57
N PHE A 19 -19.68 -24.82 53.43
CA PHE A 19 -20.06 -25.45 52.17
C PHE A 19 -19.30 -24.77 51.02
N ALA A 20 -18.60 -25.55 50.20
CA ALA A 20 -17.83 -25.04 49.08
C ALA A 20 -18.61 -25.28 47.77
N VAL A 21 -18.73 -24.23 46.96
CA VAL A 21 -19.13 -24.32 45.55
C VAL A 21 -18.04 -23.59 44.77
N ALA A 22 -17.50 -24.23 43.75
CA ALA A 22 -16.36 -23.73 42.98
C ALA A 22 -16.75 -23.54 41.52
N LEU A 23 -16.28 -22.43 40.92
CA LEU A 23 -16.00 -22.21 39.49
C LEU A 23 -17.19 -22.44 38.52
N THR A 24 -17.55 -21.55 37.60
CA THR A 24 -16.77 -20.54 36.85
C THR A 24 -17.64 -19.30 36.54
N GLY A 25 -17.01 -18.20 36.10
CA GLY A 25 -17.74 -16.98 35.71
C GLY A 25 -16.88 -15.73 35.61
N VAL A 26 -15.70 -15.83 34.97
CA VAL A 26 -14.97 -14.62 34.53
C VAL A 26 -15.62 -14.08 33.27
N GLY A 27 -15.81 -12.77 33.18
CA GLY A 27 -16.49 -12.14 32.05
C GLY A 27 -15.65 -12.22 30.78
N CYS A 28 -16.30 -12.55 29.66
CA CYS A 28 -15.74 -12.29 28.34
C CYS A 28 -15.90 -10.81 28.04
N GLY A 29 -14.79 -10.12 27.75
CA GLY A 29 -14.84 -8.96 26.87
C GLY A 29 -14.87 -9.43 25.42
N GLU A 30 -15.18 -8.53 24.50
CA GLU A 30 -15.08 -8.78 23.06
C GLU A 30 -13.60 -9.07 22.73
N GLU A 31 -13.34 -10.21 22.09
CA GLU A 31 -12.01 -10.79 21.87
C GLU A 31 -11.56 -10.65 20.40
N CYS A 32 -12.48 -10.34 19.48
CA CYS A 32 -12.26 -9.91 18.10
C CYS A 32 -13.49 -9.17 17.53
N VAL A 33 -13.28 -8.42 16.45
CA VAL A 33 -14.32 -7.81 15.60
C VAL A 33 -14.39 -8.52 14.24
N ASP A 34 -13.26 -8.88 13.63
CA ASP A 34 -13.21 -9.81 12.48
C ASP A 34 -11.99 -10.76 12.52
N ASP A 35 -11.89 -11.68 11.53
CA ASP A 35 -10.83 -12.70 11.45
C ASP A 35 -9.41 -12.11 11.55
N PHE A 36 -9.20 -10.83 11.22
CA PHE A 36 -7.92 -10.14 11.29
C PHE A 36 -7.36 -10.06 12.72
N ASP A 37 -8.22 -9.86 13.73
CA ASP A 37 -7.82 -9.74 15.14
C ASP A 37 -7.30 -11.07 15.71
N CYS A 38 -7.68 -12.19 15.10
CA CYS A 38 -7.36 -13.53 15.58
C CYS A 38 -5.96 -14.03 15.22
N ARG A 39 -5.12 -13.20 14.57
CA ARG A 39 -3.71 -13.50 14.25
C ARG A 39 -2.87 -13.90 15.47
N ASP A 40 -3.12 -13.25 16.61
CA ASP A 40 -2.28 -13.38 17.81
C ASP A 40 -2.53 -14.68 18.59
N LYS A 41 -3.41 -15.56 18.09
CA LYS A 41 -3.55 -16.93 18.58
C LYS A 41 -2.41 -17.86 18.14
N GLY A 42 -1.56 -17.40 17.20
CA GLY A 42 -0.42 -18.17 16.69
C GLY A 42 -0.80 -19.11 15.55
N THR A 43 0.12 -20.00 15.17
CA THR A 43 -0.07 -20.91 14.04
C THR A 43 -1.22 -21.91 14.32
N PRO A 44 -2.29 -21.94 13.51
CA PRO A 44 -3.36 -22.92 13.65
C PRO A 44 -2.88 -24.32 13.20
N PRO A 45 -3.59 -25.40 13.58
CA PRO A 45 -3.36 -26.73 13.03
C PRO A 45 -3.55 -26.80 11.52
N GLU A 46 -2.92 -27.78 10.88
CA GLU A 46 -3.10 -28.07 9.44
C GLU A 46 -4.59 -28.27 9.10
N GLY A 47 -5.04 -27.67 7.99
CA GLY A 47 -6.44 -27.66 7.57
C GLY A 47 -7.38 -26.75 8.41
N GLN A 48 -6.85 -25.92 9.32
CA GLN A 48 -7.64 -25.03 10.16
C GLN A 48 -7.13 -23.58 10.11
N ARG A 49 -8.01 -22.62 10.43
CA ARG A 49 -7.65 -21.22 10.70
C ARG A 49 -8.33 -20.75 11.98
N TYR A 50 -7.75 -19.74 12.63
CA TYR A 50 -8.50 -18.95 13.60
C TYR A 50 -9.43 -17.99 12.86
N ALA A 51 -10.68 -17.88 13.32
CA ALA A 51 -11.70 -17.00 12.77
C ALA A 51 -12.49 -16.33 13.92
N CYS A 52 -13.10 -15.18 13.65
CA CYS A 52 -13.90 -14.48 14.64
C CYS A 52 -15.34 -15.00 14.65
N VAL A 53 -15.68 -15.77 15.67
CA VAL A 53 -16.98 -16.40 15.89
C VAL A 53 -17.58 -15.84 17.18
N GLU A 54 -18.75 -15.20 17.09
CA GLU A 54 -19.43 -14.56 18.24
C GLU A 54 -18.50 -13.66 19.08
N GLN A 55 -17.72 -12.80 18.40
CA GLN A 55 -16.72 -11.89 18.99
C GLN A 55 -15.56 -12.60 19.72
N ARG A 56 -15.28 -13.88 19.39
CA ARG A 56 -14.19 -14.68 19.95
C ARG A 56 -13.41 -15.44 18.89
N CYS A 57 -12.12 -15.63 19.11
CA CYS A 57 -11.25 -16.30 18.15
C CYS A 57 -11.29 -17.82 18.32
N GLU A 58 -12.00 -18.49 17.44
CA GLU A 58 -12.18 -19.95 17.46
C GLU A 58 -11.52 -20.62 16.24
N LEU A 59 -11.18 -21.90 16.37
CA LEU A 59 -10.62 -22.69 15.26
C LEU A 59 -11.74 -23.18 14.36
N THR A 60 -11.67 -22.85 13.07
CA THR A 60 -12.58 -23.33 12.03
C THR A 60 -11.80 -24.08 10.95
N SER A 61 -12.42 -25.07 10.32
CA SER A 61 -11.85 -25.80 9.20
C SER A 61 -11.72 -24.90 7.97
N ILE A 62 -10.56 -24.92 7.32
CA ILE A 62 -10.40 -24.38 5.96
C ILE A 62 -11.25 -25.27 5.04
N PRO A 63 -12.19 -24.72 4.24
CA PRO A 63 -12.95 -25.52 3.29
C PRO A 63 -11.99 -26.07 2.22
N GLU A 64 -11.88 -27.40 2.12
CA GLU A 64 -11.19 -28.03 0.99
C GLU A 64 -11.92 -27.67 -0.31
N ALA A 65 -11.15 -27.27 -1.33
CA ALA A 65 -11.71 -27.05 -2.66
C ALA A 65 -12.09 -28.40 -3.26
N ASP A 66 -13.38 -28.57 -3.58
CA ASP A 66 -13.93 -29.81 -4.11
C ASP A 66 -13.26 -30.14 -5.46
N ALA A 67 -12.33 -31.09 -5.45
CA ALA A 67 -11.42 -31.37 -6.56
C ALA A 67 -12.19 -32.08 -7.68
N GLY A 68 -12.71 -31.28 -8.62
CA GLY A 68 -13.50 -31.74 -9.76
C GLY A 68 -12.85 -32.91 -10.50
N THR A 69 -13.67 -33.92 -10.82
CA THR A 69 -13.23 -35.24 -11.28
C THR A 69 -12.20 -35.16 -12.41
N PRO A 70 -11.01 -35.78 -12.29
CA PRO A 70 -9.98 -35.70 -13.32
C PRO A 70 -10.47 -36.35 -14.62
N VAL A 71 -10.34 -35.60 -15.72
CA VAL A 71 -10.68 -36.09 -17.07
C VAL A 71 -9.50 -36.92 -17.59
N ASP A 72 -9.79 -38.17 -17.99
CA ASP A 72 -8.79 -39.13 -18.46
C ASP A 72 -8.07 -38.64 -19.73
N ALA A 73 -6.73 -38.72 -19.74
CA ALA A 73 -5.88 -38.01 -20.68
C ALA A 73 -4.73 -38.88 -21.24
N GLY A 74 -5.01 -39.53 -22.37
CA GLY A 74 -4.05 -39.77 -23.45
C GLY A 74 -2.87 -40.72 -23.18
N THR A 75 -2.93 -41.92 -23.77
CA THR A 75 -1.81 -42.88 -23.80
C THR A 75 -0.52 -42.27 -24.40
N PRO A 76 0.66 -42.46 -23.80
CA PRO A 76 1.94 -42.09 -24.43
C PRO A 76 2.25 -43.00 -25.63
N VAL A 77 3.10 -42.52 -26.55
CA VAL A 77 3.52 -43.25 -27.75
C VAL A 77 5.04 -43.39 -27.77
N ASP A 78 5.54 -44.63 -27.78
CA ASP A 78 6.95 -44.96 -27.92
C ASP A 78 7.41 -45.01 -29.39
N ALA A 79 8.45 -44.24 -29.72
CA ALA A 79 9.50 -44.54 -30.73
C ALA A 79 10.51 -43.38 -30.80
N GLY A 80 11.82 -43.58 -30.93
CA GLY A 80 12.55 -44.86 -31.05
C GLY A 80 14.07 -44.70 -30.91
N THR A 81 14.81 -45.78 -31.16
CA THR A 81 16.23 -45.99 -30.79
C THR A 81 17.20 -45.96 -32.00
N SER A 82 18.50 -46.24 -31.72
CA SER A 82 19.67 -46.38 -32.63
C SER A 82 20.61 -45.15 -32.69
N ASN A 83 21.94 -45.29 -32.69
CA ASN A 83 22.78 -46.51 -32.65
C ASN A 83 24.19 -46.28 -32.04
N ASP A 84 24.86 -47.39 -31.70
CA ASP A 84 26.18 -47.48 -31.05
C ASP A 84 27.42 -47.20 -31.92
N ALA A 85 28.56 -47.07 -31.22
CA ALA A 85 29.86 -47.75 -31.46
C ALA A 85 31.10 -46.89 -31.80
N GLY A 86 32.20 -47.13 -31.08
CA GLY A 86 33.55 -46.61 -31.38
C GLY A 86 34.55 -46.78 -30.22
N THR A 87 35.42 -47.79 -30.28
CA THR A 87 36.37 -48.15 -29.20
C THR A 87 37.84 -48.10 -29.63
N SER A 88 38.75 -47.86 -28.66
CA SER A 88 40.14 -48.36 -28.54
C SER A 88 41.26 -47.30 -28.45
N ASN A 89 42.33 -47.71 -27.74
CA ASN A 89 43.64 -47.06 -27.57
C ASN A 89 44.48 -47.12 -28.90
N ASP A 90 45.70 -46.61 -29.04
CA ASP A 90 46.84 -46.48 -28.10
C ASP A 90 48.01 -45.61 -28.66
N ALA A 91 49.08 -45.45 -27.87
CA ALA A 91 50.46 -45.07 -28.20
C ALA A 91 50.79 -43.60 -28.60
N GLY A 92 51.75 -42.99 -27.89
CA GLY A 92 52.38 -41.69 -28.20
C GLY A 92 53.90 -41.79 -28.44
N THR A 93 54.65 -40.67 -28.44
CA THR A 93 56.14 -40.67 -28.51
C THR A 93 56.85 -39.40 -28.00
N GLN A 94 57.90 -39.63 -27.20
CA GLN A 94 59.23 -38.99 -27.16
C GLN A 94 59.49 -37.52 -26.70
N THR A 95 60.72 -37.37 -26.21
CA THR A 95 61.42 -36.24 -25.58
C THR A 95 62.44 -35.60 -26.54
N ASP A 96 62.88 -34.35 -26.31
CA ASP A 96 64.28 -34.03 -25.89
C ASP A 96 64.67 -32.53 -25.96
N ALA A 97 65.73 -32.20 -25.21
CA ALA A 97 66.57 -30.98 -25.26
C ALA A 97 65.95 -29.60 -24.87
N GLY A 98 66.71 -28.67 -24.26
CA GLY A 98 68.09 -28.78 -23.78
C GLY A 98 68.67 -27.50 -23.14
N THR A 99 69.78 -27.69 -22.43
CA THR A 99 70.81 -26.73 -21.94
C THR A 99 70.75 -25.24 -22.36
N SER A 100 70.80 -24.31 -21.38
CA SER A 100 71.94 -23.38 -21.11
C SER A 100 71.56 -22.39 -19.98
N THR A 101 72.23 -22.33 -18.82
CA THR A 101 73.43 -21.54 -18.43
C THR A 101 73.24 -20.01 -18.27
N ASP A 102 73.75 -19.52 -17.13
CA ASP A 102 74.23 -18.17 -16.77
C ASP A 102 73.29 -16.99 -16.34
N ALA A 103 73.62 -16.51 -15.13
CA ALA A 103 73.79 -15.11 -14.71
C ALA A 103 72.68 -14.06 -15.00
N GLY A 104 71.79 -13.87 -14.02
CA GLY A 104 70.89 -12.71 -13.93
C GLY A 104 70.72 -12.21 -12.49
N THR A 105 71.58 -11.27 -12.06
CA THR A 105 71.45 -10.60 -10.75
C THR A 105 70.22 -9.71 -10.68
N SER A 106 69.45 -9.75 -9.57
CA SER A 106 69.47 -8.66 -8.57
C SER A 106 68.39 -8.79 -7.49
N ASN A 107 68.82 -8.80 -6.23
CA ASN A 107 68.14 -8.39 -4.99
C ASN A 107 66.83 -9.08 -4.52
N ASP A 108 66.68 -9.05 -3.19
CA ASP A 108 65.62 -9.68 -2.41
C ASP A 108 64.58 -8.63 -1.91
N ALA A 109 63.58 -9.07 -1.14
CA ALA A 109 62.40 -8.32 -0.72
C ALA A 109 62.66 -7.14 0.24
N GLY A 110 61.63 -6.31 0.44
CA GLY A 110 61.58 -5.25 1.44
C GLY A 110 60.29 -5.29 2.26
N THR A 111 60.37 -5.71 3.52
CA THR A 111 59.28 -5.69 4.49
C THR A 111 59.43 -4.54 5.51
N GLN A 112 58.29 -4.02 5.94
CA GLN A 112 58.01 -3.11 7.07
C GLN A 112 59.17 -2.41 7.83
N THR A 113 59.11 -1.06 7.77
CA THR A 113 59.33 -0.11 8.88
C THR A 113 60.76 0.13 9.42
N ASP A 114 61.36 1.23 8.94
CA ASP A 114 62.32 2.16 9.57
C ASP A 114 63.49 1.65 10.43
N ALA A 115 64.68 1.73 9.80
CA ALA A 115 65.95 2.24 10.36
C ALA A 115 66.54 1.62 11.66
N GLY A 116 67.49 0.67 11.52
CA GLY A 116 68.43 0.36 12.62
C GLY A 116 69.31 -0.89 12.51
N THR A 117 70.42 -0.81 11.76
CA THR A 117 71.69 -1.56 11.98
C THR A 117 71.69 -2.99 12.58
N SER A 118 72.00 -3.96 11.71
CA SER A 118 73.14 -4.92 11.83
C SER A 118 72.98 -6.32 12.48
N THR A 119 73.35 -7.33 11.65
CA THR A 119 74.08 -8.60 11.94
C THR A 119 73.42 -9.85 12.58
N ASP A 120 73.28 -10.87 11.71
CA ASP A 120 73.87 -12.23 11.76
C ASP A 120 73.15 -13.47 12.35
N ALA A 121 73.38 -14.59 11.63
CA ALA A 121 73.22 -16.04 11.93
C ALA A 121 71.90 -16.61 12.52
N GLY A 122 71.40 -17.79 12.11
CA GLY A 122 71.81 -18.67 11.00
C GLY A 122 71.37 -20.16 11.13
N THR A 123 71.59 -20.93 10.05
CA THR A 123 71.82 -22.41 9.98
C THR A 123 70.73 -23.47 10.35
N ASN A 124 70.53 -24.41 9.39
CA ASN A 124 70.42 -25.88 9.55
C ASN A 124 69.13 -26.52 10.12
N THR A 125 68.72 -27.78 9.81
CA THR A 125 69.08 -28.80 8.78
C THR A 125 67.98 -29.90 8.73
N ASP A 126 68.00 -30.76 7.70
CA ASP A 126 67.15 -31.94 7.40
C ASP A 126 66.75 -32.87 8.57
N ALA A 127 65.60 -33.56 8.43
CA ALA A 127 65.51 -35.01 8.10
C ALA A 127 64.13 -35.63 8.43
N GLY A 128 63.73 -36.74 7.77
CA GLY A 128 62.69 -37.65 8.33
C GLY A 128 61.69 -38.31 7.36
N THR A 129 62.13 -39.40 6.72
CA THR A 129 61.41 -40.47 6.00
C THR A 129 59.98 -40.90 6.41
N GLU A 130 59.28 -41.48 5.44
CA GLU A 130 58.11 -42.42 5.53
C GLU A 130 58.35 -43.59 6.53
N THR A 131 57.38 -44.40 6.99
CA THR A 131 55.98 -44.69 6.54
C THR A 131 54.95 -44.47 7.70
N ASP A 132 53.79 -45.12 7.94
CA ASP A 132 53.10 -46.35 7.45
C ASP A 132 51.56 -46.27 7.60
N ALA A 133 50.81 -47.36 7.34
CA ALA A 133 49.35 -47.34 7.08
C ALA A 133 48.40 -47.78 8.22
N GLY A 134 47.21 -47.17 8.25
CA GLY A 134 45.93 -47.90 8.37
C GLY A 134 45.26 -48.07 9.74
N THR A 135 44.18 -47.31 9.97
CA THR A 135 43.04 -47.69 10.85
C THR A 135 41.71 -47.26 10.21
N ASN A 136 40.60 -47.85 10.66
CA ASN A 136 39.33 -47.86 9.93
C ASN A 136 38.43 -46.63 10.17
N THR A 137 37.51 -46.46 9.22
CA THR A 137 36.25 -45.71 9.24
C THR A 137 35.64 -45.45 10.62
N ASP A 138 35.26 -44.19 10.86
CA ASP A 138 34.09 -43.85 11.68
C ASP A 138 33.06 -43.15 10.78
N ALA A 139 31.78 -43.16 11.16
CA ALA A 139 30.67 -42.87 10.25
C ALA A 139 29.86 -41.62 10.64
N GLY A 140 29.40 -40.89 9.62
CA GLY A 140 28.24 -40.01 9.74
C GLY A 140 28.44 -38.70 10.52
N THR A 141 29.10 -37.73 9.91
CA THR A 141 28.53 -36.37 9.89
C THR A 141 27.98 -36.14 8.50
N GLU A 142 26.67 -36.15 8.36
CA GLU A 142 26.02 -35.85 7.08
C GLU A 142 26.38 -34.42 6.64
N THR A 143 26.48 -34.21 5.33
CA THR A 143 26.54 -32.85 4.80
C THR A 143 25.23 -32.18 5.18
N ASP A 144 25.28 -31.16 6.04
CA ASP A 144 24.13 -30.39 6.47
C ASP A 144 23.33 -29.96 5.24
N ALA A 145 22.15 -30.55 5.07
CA ALA A 145 21.30 -30.36 3.91
C ALA A 145 20.67 -28.97 4.06
N GLY A 146 21.44 -27.97 3.61
CA GLY A 146 21.33 -26.58 4.05
C GLY A 146 19.89 -26.11 4.15
N THR A 147 19.48 -25.79 5.39
CA THR A 147 18.13 -25.41 5.81
C THR A 147 17.35 -24.77 4.68
N ASP A 148 16.25 -25.39 4.26
CA ASP A 148 15.44 -24.94 3.13
C ASP A 148 15.24 -23.42 3.20
N ALA A 149 15.89 -22.71 2.28
CA ALA A 149 15.65 -21.31 2.02
C ALA A 149 14.28 -21.25 1.34
N GLY A 150 13.23 -21.37 2.17
CA GLY A 150 11.89 -21.76 1.79
C GLY A 150 11.45 -21.02 0.55
N THR A 151 11.14 -21.78 -0.51
CA THR A 151 10.88 -21.23 -1.84
C THR A 151 9.85 -20.12 -1.71
N ASP A 152 10.22 -18.91 -2.14
CA ASP A 152 9.36 -17.74 -2.08
C ASP A 152 7.93 -18.12 -2.56
N PRO A 153 6.90 -17.98 -1.71
CA PRO A 153 5.56 -18.43 -2.05
C PRO A 153 5.04 -17.72 -3.30
N CYS A 154 5.48 -16.49 -3.55
CA CYS A 154 5.09 -15.68 -4.69
C CYS A 154 5.67 -16.20 -6.01
N SER A 155 6.84 -16.84 -5.98
CA SER A 155 7.43 -17.53 -7.14
C SER A 155 6.52 -18.64 -7.66
N ASN A 156 5.89 -19.41 -6.76
CA ASN A 156 5.03 -20.55 -7.09
C ASN A 156 3.52 -20.24 -7.11
N ALA A 157 3.08 -19.08 -6.60
CA ALA A 157 1.68 -18.66 -6.62
C ALA A 157 1.12 -18.55 -8.06
N THR A 158 -0.21 -18.74 -8.19
CA THR A 158 -0.94 -18.67 -9.46
C THR A 158 -1.49 -17.27 -9.69
N TYR A 159 -1.24 -16.69 -10.87
CA TYR A 159 -1.57 -15.31 -11.19
C TYR A 159 -2.62 -15.22 -12.31
N ASP A 160 -3.71 -14.47 -12.06
CA ASP A 160 -4.55 -13.93 -13.13
C ASP A 160 -3.77 -12.85 -13.91
N PRO A 161 -3.83 -12.82 -15.26
CA PRO A 161 -3.06 -11.87 -16.07
C PRO A 161 -3.43 -10.39 -15.88
N LYS A 162 -4.49 -10.07 -15.12
CA LYS A 162 -4.87 -8.71 -14.72
C LYS A 162 -4.67 -8.53 -13.22
N LEU A 163 -5.32 -9.33 -12.40
CA LEU A 163 -5.40 -9.15 -10.94
C LEU A 163 -4.27 -9.81 -10.15
N GLY A 164 -3.42 -10.60 -10.80
CA GLY A 164 -2.39 -11.37 -10.12
C GLY A 164 -2.99 -12.39 -9.15
N THR A 165 -2.56 -12.38 -7.89
CA THR A 165 -3.12 -13.22 -6.82
C THR A 165 -4.36 -12.61 -6.14
N LEU A 166 -4.75 -11.36 -6.46
CA LEU A 166 -5.91 -10.70 -5.84
C LEU A 166 -7.22 -11.38 -6.25
N GLN A 167 -8.00 -11.86 -5.27
CA GLN A 167 -9.31 -12.46 -5.52
C GLN A 167 -10.36 -11.39 -5.77
N LEU A 168 -11.14 -11.55 -6.85
CA LEU A 168 -12.24 -10.64 -7.19
C LEU A 168 -13.50 -10.92 -6.38
N GLY A 169 -14.11 -9.86 -5.84
CA GLY A 169 -15.33 -9.92 -5.03
C GLY A 169 -16.59 -10.26 -5.83
N ALA A 170 -17.58 -10.84 -5.16
CA ALA A 170 -18.86 -11.20 -5.77
C ALA A 170 -19.61 -9.95 -6.25
N GLY A 171 -20.10 -10.00 -7.50
CA GLY A 171 -20.76 -8.86 -8.15
C GLY A 171 -19.82 -7.89 -8.86
N PHE A 172 -18.54 -8.22 -9.04
CA PHE A 172 -17.60 -7.44 -9.84
C PHE A 172 -17.00 -8.24 -11.01
N VAL A 173 -16.52 -7.53 -12.04
CA VAL A 173 -15.77 -8.10 -13.18
C VAL A 173 -14.51 -7.27 -13.48
N ALA A 174 -13.41 -7.96 -13.80
CA ALA A 174 -12.16 -7.34 -14.26
C ALA A 174 -12.23 -7.07 -15.77
N GLY A 175 -12.42 -5.81 -16.14
CA GLY A 175 -12.59 -5.29 -17.51
C GLY A 175 -11.28 -5.22 -18.29
N GLU A 176 -10.98 -4.10 -18.94
CA GLU A 176 -9.68 -3.93 -19.61
C GLU A 176 -8.53 -3.81 -18.62
N SER A 177 -7.31 -4.07 -19.10
CA SER A 177 -6.06 -3.92 -18.33
C SER A 177 -4.95 -3.40 -19.25
N ALA A 178 -4.08 -2.53 -18.72
CA ALA A 178 -2.99 -1.92 -19.47
C ALA A 178 -1.74 -1.77 -18.59
N ALA A 179 -0.56 -2.07 -19.15
CA ALA A 179 0.71 -1.92 -18.44
C ALA A 179 0.96 -0.46 -18.04
N LEU A 180 1.58 -0.25 -16.88
CA LEU A 180 1.89 1.05 -16.32
C LEU A 180 3.40 1.17 -16.12
N PRO A 181 4.09 2.18 -16.68
CA PRO A 181 5.53 2.36 -16.44
C PRO A 181 5.81 2.67 -14.96
N ASP A 182 6.87 2.10 -14.39
CA ASP A 182 7.21 2.22 -12.96
C ASP A 182 7.62 3.65 -12.51
N THR A 183 7.71 4.59 -13.46
CA THR A 183 7.93 6.03 -13.20
C THR A 183 6.64 6.82 -12.99
N VAL A 184 5.47 6.17 -13.10
CA VAL A 184 4.14 6.77 -12.96
C VAL A 184 3.76 6.87 -11.48
N GLY A 185 3.44 8.08 -11.03
CA GLY A 185 2.90 8.33 -9.70
C GLY A 185 1.36 8.19 -9.65
N PRO A 186 0.64 9.03 -8.88
CA PRO A 186 -0.82 8.98 -8.85
C PRO A 186 -1.43 9.18 -10.25
N VAL A 187 -2.55 8.50 -10.52
CA VAL A 187 -3.24 8.52 -11.83
C VAL A 187 -4.61 9.20 -11.69
N GLY A 188 -4.81 10.24 -12.49
CA GLY A 188 -6.06 10.99 -12.59
C GLY A 188 -6.74 10.75 -13.94
N VAL A 189 -8.06 10.85 -13.95
CA VAL A 189 -8.90 10.44 -15.08
C VAL A 189 -9.96 11.51 -15.35
N THR A 190 -10.17 11.92 -16.60
CA THR A 190 -11.25 12.85 -16.96
C THR A 190 -12.63 12.20 -16.83
N PRO A 191 -13.72 12.99 -16.72
CA PRO A 191 -15.07 12.46 -16.87
C PRO A 191 -15.26 11.76 -18.22
N GLY A 192 -16.14 10.75 -18.23
CA GLY A 192 -16.45 9.95 -19.42
C GLY A 192 -17.30 10.69 -20.47
N PRO A 193 -17.58 10.05 -21.63
CA PRO A 193 -17.33 8.64 -21.94
C PRO A 193 -15.92 8.33 -22.47
N THR A 194 -15.12 9.36 -22.78
CA THR A 194 -13.74 9.20 -23.26
C THR A 194 -12.78 9.60 -22.14
N TYR A 195 -12.12 8.62 -21.54
CA TYR A 195 -11.29 8.80 -20.36
C TYR A 195 -9.84 9.09 -20.73
N SER A 196 -9.46 10.37 -20.71
CA SER A 196 -8.04 10.78 -20.81
C SER A 196 -7.38 10.61 -19.44
N LEU A 197 -6.18 10.02 -19.42
CA LEU A 197 -5.43 9.77 -18.19
C LEU A 197 -4.25 10.74 -18.06
N TYR A 198 -3.98 11.13 -16.82
CA TYR A 198 -2.86 12.00 -16.43
C TYR A 198 -2.13 11.41 -15.22
N THR A 199 -0.85 11.76 -15.07
CA THR A 199 -0.05 11.40 -13.90
C THR A 199 1.03 12.44 -13.62
N VAL A 200 1.59 12.42 -12.42
CA VAL A 200 2.83 13.14 -12.11
C VAL A 200 4.01 12.16 -12.10
N VAL A 201 5.05 12.51 -12.84
CA VAL A 201 6.37 11.84 -12.82
C VAL A 201 7.33 12.71 -12.00
N SER A 202 8.13 12.09 -11.12
CA SER A 202 9.04 12.78 -10.21
C SER A 202 10.44 12.17 -10.23
N GLN A 203 11.47 13.00 -10.37
CA GLN A 203 12.87 12.58 -10.29
C GLN A 203 13.43 12.84 -8.88
N SER A 204 12.83 12.20 -7.88
CA SER A 204 13.01 12.44 -6.43
C SER A 204 12.45 13.79 -5.94
N TYR A 205 12.50 14.04 -4.63
CA TYR A 205 11.96 15.24 -3.95
C TYR A 205 12.41 16.59 -4.55
N VAL A 206 13.58 16.63 -5.21
CA VAL A 206 14.13 17.84 -5.86
C VAL A 206 13.51 18.09 -7.25
N GLY A 207 12.93 17.06 -7.87
CA GLY A 207 12.34 17.13 -9.20
C GLY A 207 13.35 16.97 -10.34
N PRO A 208 12.93 17.22 -11.61
CA PRO A 208 11.65 17.81 -12.00
C PRO A 208 10.43 16.99 -11.55
N HIS A 209 9.36 17.72 -11.25
CA HIS A 209 8.04 17.19 -10.89
C HIS A 209 7.09 17.58 -12.02
N ALA A 210 6.70 16.64 -12.87
CA ALA A 210 6.05 16.95 -14.14
C ALA A 210 4.72 16.24 -14.30
N LEU A 211 3.68 17.00 -14.69
CA LEU A 211 2.41 16.44 -15.14
C LEU A 211 2.60 15.90 -16.57
N HIS A 212 2.23 14.64 -16.81
CA HIS A 212 2.23 14.01 -18.13
C HIS A 212 0.84 13.44 -18.45
N SER A 213 0.51 13.34 -19.74
CA SER A 213 -0.59 12.48 -20.17
C SER A 213 -0.12 11.02 -20.24
N LEU A 214 -1.02 10.11 -19.91
CA LEU A 214 -0.90 8.67 -20.11
C LEU A 214 -1.69 8.17 -21.34
N GLY A 215 -2.26 9.06 -22.15
CA GLY A 215 -3.14 8.70 -23.27
C GLY A 215 -4.62 8.59 -22.88
N THR A 216 -5.32 7.60 -23.40
CA THR A 216 -6.78 7.45 -23.29
C THR A 216 -7.14 5.99 -23.05
N TRP A 217 -7.93 5.70 -22.00
CA TRP A 217 -8.25 4.33 -21.60
C TRP A 217 -8.87 3.51 -22.76
N PRO A 218 -8.45 2.25 -23.00
CA PRO A 218 -7.43 1.46 -22.29
C PRO A 218 -6.01 1.55 -22.90
N GLN A 219 -5.72 2.53 -23.76
CA GLN A 219 -4.40 2.72 -24.37
C GLN A 219 -3.53 3.62 -23.48
N VAL A 220 -2.80 2.97 -22.56
CA VAL A 220 -1.89 3.63 -21.61
C VAL A 220 -0.48 3.72 -22.19
N SER A 221 0.07 4.92 -22.29
CA SER A 221 1.46 5.19 -22.66
C SER A 221 1.91 6.56 -22.14
N LEU A 222 3.06 6.62 -21.46
CA LEU A 222 3.59 7.87 -20.92
C LEU A 222 4.01 8.83 -22.06
N GLY A 223 3.37 10.00 -22.12
CA GLY A 223 3.66 11.03 -23.12
C GLY A 223 5.07 11.60 -22.94
N ALA A 224 5.86 11.65 -24.03
CA ALA A 224 7.28 12.01 -23.99
C ALA A 224 7.57 13.51 -23.66
N THR A 225 6.55 14.36 -23.62
CA THR A 225 6.68 15.79 -23.29
C THR A 225 5.85 16.09 -22.04
N PRO A 226 6.42 16.77 -21.02
CA PRO A 226 5.65 17.22 -19.86
C PRO A 226 4.65 18.30 -20.27
N LEU A 227 3.46 18.24 -19.68
CA LEU A 227 2.38 19.21 -19.89
C LEU A 227 2.54 20.45 -18.99
N PHE A 228 2.96 20.23 -17.74
CA PHE A 228 3.07 21.25 -16.71
C PHE A 228 4.12 20.87 -15.66
N ASP A 229 4.76 21.86 -15.06
CA ASP A 229 5.64 21.68 -13.89
C ASP A 229 4.77 21.77 -12.63
N VAL A 230 4.79 20.74 -11.79
CA VAL A 230 3.93 20.63 -10.62
C VAL A 230 4.41 21.54 -9.48
N ALA A 231 5.70 21.87 -9.40
CA ALA A 231 6.20 22.83 -8.43
C ALA A 231 5.89 24.28 -8.86
N ALA A 232 5.45 25.14 -7.94
CA ALA A 232 5.36 26.57 -8.22
C ALA A 232 6.77 27.15 -8.47
N PRO A 233 6.95 28.21 -9.30
CA PRO A 233 8.28 28.70 -9.70
C PRO A 233 9.26 28.98 -8.56
N ASP A 234 8.77 29.53 -7.43
CA ASP A 234 9.59 29.85 -6.26
C ASP A 234 10.02 28.60 -5.45
N ASP A 235 9.36 27.46 -5.68
CA ASP A 235 9.64 26.16 -5.08
C ASP A 235 10.43 25.22 -6.01
N ARG A 236 11.15 25.77 -6.99
CA ARG A 236 12.02 25.02 -7.91
C ARG A 236 13.48 25.30 -7.61
N GLY A 237 14.28 24.25 -7.50
CA GLY A 237 15.73 24.35 -7.38
C GLY A 237 16.34 23.24 -6.50
N PRO A 238 17.68 23.14 -6.45
CA PRO A 238 18.39 22.03 -5.80
C PRO A 238 18.20 21.96 -4.27
N SER A 239 17.63 23.01 -3.65
CA SER A 239 17.30 23.07 -2.23
C SER A 239 15.81 22.91 -1.92
N ALA A 240 14.95 22.82 -2.94
CA ALA A 240 13.51 22.64 -2.76
C ALA A 240 13.20 21.14 -2.61
N MET A 241 12.85 20.72 -1.39
CA MET A 241 12.39 19.36 -1.11
C MET A 241 10.86 19.34 -1.11
N ASN A 242 10.29 19.00 -2.27
CA ASN A 242 8.86 18.91 -2.50
C ASN A 242 8.40 17.45 -2.38
N PHE A 243 7.38 17.21 -1.57
CA PHE A 243 6.71 15.93 -1.39
C PHE A 243 5.40 15.98 -2.18
N LEU A 244 5.30 15.21 -3.26
CA LEU A 244 4.08 15.18 -4.08
C LEU A 244 2.89 14.71 -3.24
N SER A 245 1.75 15.39 -3.42
CA SER A 245 0.49 14.94 -2.86
C SER A 245 -0.02 13.71 -3.62
N PRO A 246 -0.64 12.73 -2.95
CA PRO A 246 -1.00 11.43 -3.55
C PRO A 246 -2.28 11.50 -4.42
N PHE A 247 -2.44 12.55 -5.23
CA PHE A 247 -3.60 12.72 -6.10
C PHE A 247 -3.26 13.36 -7.46
N VAL A 248 -4.03 12.95 -8.46
CA VAL A 248 -4.31 13.71 -9.67
C VAL A 248 -5.81 13.60 -9.91
N GLU A 249 -6.51 14.72 -10.01
CA GLU A 249 -7.96 14.78 -10.23
C GLU A 249 -8.25 15.68 -11.43
N ALA A 250 -9.27 15.36 -12.25
CA ALA A 250 -9.55 16.12 -13.46
C ALA A 250 -11.05 16.32 -13.69
N ASP A 251 -11.49 17.56 -13.92
CA ASP A 251 -12.92 17.89 -14.15
C ASP A 251 -13.29 17.91 -15.65
N GLY A 252 -12.30 17.74 -16.53
CA GLY A 252 -12.43 17.80 -17.99
C GLY A 252 -12.02 19.14 -18.61
N GLN A 253 -11.84 20.18 -17.80
CA GLN A 253 -11.21 21.45 -18.18
C GLN A 253 -9.84 21.59 -17.49
N TYR A 254 -9.81 21.35 -16.17
CA TYR A 254 -8.63 21.42 -15.33
C TYR A 254 -8.12 20.04 -14.94
N VAL A 255 -6.80 19.94 -14.75
CA VAL A 255 -6.15 18.83 -14.06
C VAL A 255 -5.47 19.38 -12.80
N PHE A 256 -5.87 18.86 -11.66
CA PHE A 256 -5.42 19.24 -10.32
C PHE A 256 -4.44 18.21 -9.78
N THR A 257 -3.30 18.67 -9.31
CA THR A 257 -2.36 17.89 -8.50
C THR A 257 -1.73 18.81 -7.44
N GLY A 258 -0.70 18.39 -6.73
CA GLY A 258 -0.08 19.25 -5.71
C GLY A 258 1.16 18.67 -5.07
N TYR A 259 1.74 19.47 -4.18
CA TYR A 259 2.88 19.10 -3.36
C TYR A 259 2.86 19.86 -2.03
N THR A 260 3.46 19.26 -1.01
CA THR A 260 3.82 19.89 0.26
C THR A 260 5.34 20.01 0.39
N LYS A 261 5.81 20.79 1.36
CA LYS A 261 7.22 20.96 1.72
C LYS A 261 7.44 20.67 3.19
N GLY A 262 8.67 20.33 3.56
CA GLY A 262 9.06 20.25 4.97
C GLY A 262 8.93 21.61 5.67
N GLY A 263 8.25 21.64 6.81
CA GLY A 263 8.04 22.85 7.60
C GLY A 263 6.78 22.77 8.47
N GLU A 264 6.61 23.74 9.38
CA GLU A 264 5.41 23.84 10.21
C GLU A 264 4.17 24.06 9.32
N GLY A 265 3.13 23.24 9.51
CA GLY A 265 1.91 23.27 8.69
C GLY A 265 2.02 22.67 7.28
N PHE A 266 3.15 22.07 6.91
CA PHE A 266 3.41 21.46 5.59
C PHE A 266 3.06 22.41 4.43
N PRO A 267 3.74 23.57 4.30
CA PRO A 267 3.42 24.57 3.28
C PRO A 267 3.56 23.97 1.87
N GLY A 268 2.60 24.23 0.99
CA GLY A 268 2.46 23.56 -0.29
C GLY A 268 1.55 24.33 -1.24
N SER A 269 1.35 23.78 -2.44
CA SER A 269 0.42 24.32 -3.44
C SER A 269 -0.40 23.22 -4.09
N VAL A 270 -1.65 23.53 -4.45
CA VAL A 270 -2.40 22.85 -5.50
C VAL A 270 -2.00 23.48 -6.83
N SER A 271 -1.68 22.62 -7.80
CA SER A 271 -1.20 22.98 -9.12
C SER A 271 -2.31 22.69 -10.14
N ILE A 272 -2.68 23.71 -10.92
CA ILE A 272 -3.89 23.74 -11.74
C ILE A 272 -3.46 23.88 -13.20
N TYR A 273 -3.48 22.76 -13.93
CA TYR A 273 -3.22 22.74 -15.36
C TYR A 273 -4.54 22.98 -16.12
N ASP A 274 -4.61 24.03 -16.93
CA ASP A 274 -5.75 24.29 -17.82
C ASP A 274 -5.50 23.58 -19.16
N SER A 275 -6.28 22.52 -19.42
CA SER A 275 -6.10 21.69 -20.62
C SER A 275 -6.60 22.36 -21.91
N ALA A 276 -7.44 23.40 -21.81
CA ALA A 276 -7.93 24.18 -22.93
C ALA A 276 -7.03 25.40 -23.23
N ASN A 277 -6.36 25.94 -22.22
CA ASN A 277 -5.46 27.08 -22.32
C ASN A 277 -4.22 26.92 -21.42
N PRO A 278 -3.22 26.09 -21.80
CA PRO A 278 -2.06 25.78 -20.96
C PRO A 278 -1.29 27.00 -20.40
N ASP A 279 -1.26 28.11 -21.14
CA ASP A 279 -0.60 29.37 -20.72
C ASP A 279 -1.32 30.07 -19.54
N ALA A 280 -2.56 29.68 -19.21
CA ALA A 280 -3.31 30.15 -18.03
C ALA A 280 -3.21 29.20 -16.82
N SER A 281 -2.44 28.11 -16.93
CA SER A 281 -2.19 27.18 -15.82
C SER A 281 -1.51 27.90 -14.66
N THR A 282 -1.88 27.57 -13.42
CA THR A 282 -1.53 28.36 -12.23
C THR A 282 -1.35 27.50 -10.97
N TYR A 283 -1.02 28.14 -9.85
CA TYR A 283 -0.80 27.54 -8.55
C TYR A 283 -1.61 28.27 -7.49
N VAL A 284 -2.14 27.54 -6.51
CA VAL A 284 -2.84 28.10 -5.35
C VAL A 284 -2.21 27.54 -4.08
N SER A 285 -1.83 28.43 -3.17
CA SER A 285 -1.31 28.08 -1.83
C SER A 285 -2.26 27.10 -1.13
N ALA A 286 -1.76 25.95 -0.69
CA ALA A 286 -2.58 24.89 -0.09
C ALA A 286 -1.74 24.06 0.89
N PRO A 287 -1.43 24.58 2.10
CA PRO A 287 -0.70 23.84 3.12
C PRO A 287 -1.42 22.55 3.54
N SER A 288 -0.68 21.48 3.77
CA SER A 288 -1.20 20.14 4.15
C SER A 288 -2.24 19.55 3.17
N ASN A 289 -2.14 19.85 1.86
CA ASN A 289 -3.03 19.34 0.82
C ASN A 289 -2.79 17.85 0.52
N PHE A 290 -3.25 16.96 1.40
CA PHE A 290 -3.02 15.52 1.30
C PHE A 290 -4.08 14.78 0.48
N SER A 291 -5.31 15.30 0.36
CA SER A 291 -6.32 14.79 -0.58
C SER A 291 -7.24 15.89 -1.10
N VAL A 292 -7.85 15.65 -2.26
CA VAL A 292 -8.81 16.55 -2.91
C VAL A 292 -9.95 15.75 -3.53
N GLY A 293 -11.01 16.42 -3.98
CA GLY A 293 -12.07 15.76 -4.77
C GLY A 293 -12.96 16.77 -5.47
N ILE A 294 -13.39 16.46 -6.68
CA ILE A 294 -14.16 17.38 -7.53
C ILE A 294 -15.66 17.28 -7.21
N VAL A 295 -16.28 18.44 -6.97
CA VAL A 295 -17.75 18.61 -6.89
C VAL A 295 -18.20 19.65 -7.92
N PRO A 296 -19.49 19.72 -8.29
CA PRO A 296 -19.96 20.68 -9.27
C PRO A 296 -19.58 22.14 -8.94
N GLY A 297 -18.68 22.72 -9.74
CA GLY A 297 -18.18 24.10 -9.60
C GLY A 297 -17.06 24.31 -8.57
N ALA A 298 -16.52 23.27 -7.94
CA ALA A 298 -15.39 23.43 -7.02
C ALA A 298 -14.50 22.18 -6.86
N LEU A 299 -13.21 22.40 -6.61
CA LEU A 299 -12.30 21.40 -6.05
C LEU A 299 -12.37 21.47 -4.52
N LEU A 300 -12.77 20.40 -3.84
CA LEU A 300 -12.60 20.26 -2.39
C LEU A 300 -11.14 19.93 -2.07
N VAL A 301 -10.58 20.55 -1.04
CA VAL A 301 -9.19 20.34 -0.58
C VAL A 301 -9.20 20.04 0.92
N ASN A 302 -8.71 18.87 1.30
CA ASN A 302 -8.58 18.43 2.69
C ASN A 302 -7.16 18.78 3.18
N GLY A 303 -7.05 19.83 3.99
CA GLY A 303 -5.77 20.46 4.30
C GLY A 303 -5.82 21.49 5.41
N GLY A 304 -4.76 22.28 5.56
CA GLY A 304 -4.59 23.29 6.61
C GLY A 304 -5.03 24.71 6.22
N GLY A 305 -5.24 24.95 4.92
CA GLY A 305 -5.61 26.24 4.34
C GLY A 305 -5.70 26.16 2.81
N LEU A 306 -6.25 27.21 2.19
CA LEU A 306 -6.35 27.36 0.74
C LEU A 306 -6.35 28.85 0.35
N ASP A 307 -5.48 29.24 -0.58
CA ASP A 307 -5.18 30.63 -0.92
C ASP A 307 -4.90 31.49 0.33
N THR A 308 -5.76 32.48 0.59
CA THR A 308 -5.73 33.41 1.73
C THR A 308 -6.58 32.92 2.91
N VAL A 309 -7.32 31.81 2.74
CA VAL A 309 -8.20 31.24 3.77
C VAL A 309 -7.44 30.17 4.55
N SER A 310 -6.90 30.55 5.72
CA SER A 310 -6.22 29.63 6.65
C SER A 310 -6.96 29.54 7.97
N ALA A 311 -7.35 28.33 8.36
CA ALA A 311 -8.15 28.06 9.56
C ALA A 311 -7.91 26.64 10.13
N GLY A 312 -6.67 26.15 10.02
CA GLY A 312 -6.26 24.81 10.49
C GLY A 312 -6.82 23.67 9.63
N LEU A 313 -6.66 22.43 10.13
CA LEU A 313 -7.13 21.23 9.43
C LEU A 313 -8.66 21.28 9.20
N ALA A 314 -9.06 21.26 7.93
CA ALA A 314 -10.44 21.48 7.49
C ALA A 314 -10.64 21.07 6.02
N ILE A 315 -11.90 21.07 5.60
CA ILE A 315 -12.26 20.94 4.18
C ILE A 315 -12.44 22.36 3.61
N TYR A 316 -11.56 22.71 2.69
CA TYR A 316 -11.63 23.92 1.89
C TYR A 316 -12.23 23.62 0.52
N ALA A 317 -12.62 24.65 -0.21
CA ALA A 317 -13.06 24.55 -1.59
C ALA A 317 -12.45 25.66 -2.44
N LEU A 318 -11.86 25.30 -3.58
CA LEU A 318 -11.51 26.24 -4.64
C LEU A 318 -12.67 26.30 -5.63
N LYS A 319 -13.35 27.43 -5.71
CA LYS A 319 -14.40 27.67 -6.69
C LYS A 319 -13.82 27.77 -8.11
N THR A 320 -14.20 26.84 -8.97
CA THR A 320 -13.76 26.73 -10.38
C THR A 320 -14.79 27.28 -11.37
N ASP A 321 -16.04 27.51 -10.93
CA ASP A 321 -17.10 28.22 -11.66
C ASP A 321 -16.90 29.75 -11.77
N THR A 322 -15.89 30.29 -11.08
CA THR A 322 -15.58 31.74 -11.04
C THR A 322 -14.14 32.02 -11.46
N ALA A 323 -13.94 33.09 -12.25
CA ALA A 323 -12.63 33.65 -12.58
C ALA A 323 -12.51 35.08 -12.00
N PRO A 324 -11.48 35.40 -11.18
CA PRO A 324 -10.49 34.48 -10.62
C PRO A 324 -11.12 33.43 -9.68
N PHE A 325 -10.42 32.32 -9.47
CA PHE A 325 -10.83 31.31 -8.50
C PHE A 325 -10.96 31.93 -7.09
N THR A 326 -11.92 31.44 -6.32
CA THR A 326 -12.17 31.92 -4.94
C THR A 326 -12.06 30.75 -3.97
N ALA A 327 -11.24 30.91 -2.92
CA ALA A 327 -11.12 29.91 -1.87
C ALA A 327 -12.17 30.14 -0.77
N LEU A 328 -12.73 29.05 -0.23
CA LEU A 328 -13.67 29.04 0.89
C LEU A 328 -13.30 27.92 1.88
N LYS A 329 -13.68 28.07 3.15
CA LYS A 329 -13.78 26.94 4.09
C LYS A 329 -15.22 26.42 4.03
N VAL A 330 -15.39 25.11 3.77
CA VAL A 330 -16.71 24.49 3.58
C VAL A 330 -17.01 23.38 4.57
N GLY A 331 -15.99 22.77 5.21
CA GLY A 331 -16.17 21.78 6.25
C GLY A 331 -15.25 22.00 7.47
N THR A 332 -15.77 21.77 8.67
CA THR A 332 -14.98 21.68 9.91
C THR A 332 -14.73 20.23 10.29
N LEU A 333 -13.47 19.92 10.61
CA LEU A 333 -13.06 18.64 11.17
C LEU A 333 -13.10 18.69 12.71
N PRO A 334 -13.29 17.55 13.41
CA PRO A 334 -13.38 17.50 14.87
C PRO A 334 -12.06 17.81 15.61
N PRO A 335 -12.10 18.15 16.92
CA PRO A 335 -10.92 18.53 17.69
C PRO A 335 -9.86 17.43 17.84
N GLU A 336 -10.23 16.15 17.73
CA GLU A 336 -9.31 15.01 17.79
C GLU A 336 -8.55 14.75 16.47
N THR A 337 -8.75 15.58 15.45
CA THR A 337 -8.05 15.49 14.15
C THR A 337 -6.54 15.68 14.29
N GLY A 338 -5.76 14.65 14.00
CA GLY A 338 -4.30 14.68 13.99
C GLY A 338 -3.68 14.96 12.61
N GLY A 339 -4.46 14.83 11.54
CA GLY A 339 -4.04 15.05 10.16
C GLY A 339 -5.22 15.05 9.19
N SER A 340 -5.04 15.69 8.03
CA SER A 340 -5.98 15.57 6.90
C SER A 340 -6.16 14.09 6.54
N GLY A 341 -7.38 13.68 6.25
CA GLY A 341 -7.65 12.32 5.77
C GLY A 341 -7.85 12.29 4.26
N PHE A 342 -8.54 11.26 3.81
CA PHE A 342 -8.87 11.06 2.40
C PHE A 342 -10.11 11.85 1.97
N THR A 343 -10.24 12.02 0.67
CA THR A 343 -11.37 12.66 0.00
C THR A 343 -11.69 11.82 -1.22
N ALA A 344 -12.97 11.51 -1.43
CA ALA A 344 -13.43 10.85 -2.66
C ALA A 344 -14.88 11.26 -2.94
N VAL A 345 -15.22 11.47 -4.21
CA VAL A 345 -16.58 11.88 -4.62
C VAL A 345 -17.21 10.80 -5.49
N SER A 346 -18.45 10.45 -5.16
CA SER A 346 -19.26 9.46 -5.88
C SER A 346 -20.00 10.06 -7.07
N THR A 347 -20.44 9.23 -8.03
CA THR A 347 -21.18 9.70 -9.22
C THR A 347 -22.58 10.24 -8.90
N ASN A 348 -23.07 10.12 -7.66
CA ASN A 348 -24.28 10.77 -7.17
C ASN A 348 -23.98 11.97 -6.23
N GLY A 349 -22.75 12.50 -6.25
CA GLY A 349 -22.36 13.77 -5.64
C GLY A 349 -22.15 13.73 -4.12
N VAL A 350 -22.18 12.55 -3.49
CA VAL A 350 -21.79 12.40 -2.09
C VAL A 350 -20.27 12.46 -1.99
N ALA A 351 -19.78 13.36 -1.15
CA ALA A 351 -18.36 13.51 -0.84
C ALA A 351 -18.04 12.70 0.42
N MET A 352 -17.25 11.63 0.26
CA MET A 352 -16.57 10.99 1.39
C MET A 352 -15.44 11.91 1.83
N LEU A 353 -15.53 12.42 3.06
CA LEU A 353 -14.59 13.38 3.63
C LEU A 353 -14.05 12.82 4.95
N GLY A 354 -12.74 12.64 5.03
CA GLY A 354 -12.09 11.93 6.12
C GLY A 354 -11.03 12.73 6.88
N TYR A 355 -10.62 12.17 8.02
CA TYR A 355 -9.57 12.71 8.89
C TYR A 355 -8.88 11.59 9.67
N TYR A 356 -7.61 11.79 10.04
CA TYR A 356 -6.93 10.90 10.97
C TYR A 356 -7.32 11.27 12.42
N SER A 357 -7.95 10.34 13.14
CA SER A 357 -8.36 10.55 14.53
C SER A 357 -7.25 10.15 15.50
N THR A 358 -6.81 11.09 16.33
CA THR A 358 -5.85 10.81 17.41
C THR A 358 -6.42 9.93 18.53
N THR A 359 -7.75 9.82 18.61
CA THR A 359 -8.44 9.01 19.63
C THR A 359 -8.53 7.53 19.22
N THR A 360 -8.92 7.23 17.98
CA THR A 360 -8.96 5.84 17.47
C THR A 360 -7.65 5.39 16.84
N ARG A 361 -6.74 6.33 16.51
CA ARG A 361 -5.48 6.10 15.77
C ARG A 361 -5.68 5.51 14.38
N SER A 362 -6.82 5.81 13.77
CA SER A 362 -7.20 5.35 12.44
C SER A 362 -7.65 6.52 11.57
N ASN A 363 -7.59 6.33 10.25
CA ASN A 363 -8.33 7.18 9.33
C ASN A 363 -9.84 6.88 9.46
N LEU A 364 -10.65 7.94 9.50
CA LEU A 364 -12.11 7.90 9.47
C LEU A 364 -12.61 8.61 8.21
N GLY A 365 -13.83 8.30 7.76
CA GLY A 365 -14.46 8.93 6.59
C GLY A 365 -15.96 9.05 6.75
N HIS A 366 -16.53 10.20 6.41
CA HIS A 366 -17.96 10.50 6.53
C HIS A 366 -18.59 10.84 5.18
N ALA A 367 -19.79 10.32 4.91
CA ALA A 367 -20.50 10.45 3.65
C ALA A 367 -21.35 11.74 3.60
N VAL A 368 -20.73 12.87 3.26
CA VAL A 368 -21.39 14.19 3.25
C VAL A 368 -22.29 14.35 2.02
N ALA A 369 -23.56 14.66 2.29
CA ALA A 369 -24.60 14.76 1.27
C ALA A 369 -24.39 15.95 0.30
N PRO A 370 -24.72 15.82 -1.00
CA PRO A 370 -24.44 16.83 -2.02
C PRO A 370 -25.03 18.21 -1.68
N ALA A 371 -26.24 18.27 -1.12
CA ALA A 371 -26.86 19.55 -0.79
C ALA A 371 -26.14 20.30 0.34
N LYS A 372 -25.45 19.60 1.26
CA LYS A 372 -24.64 20.24 2.32
C LYS A 372 -23.42 20.94 1.71
N VAL A 373 -22.73 20.28 0.78
CA VAL A 373 -21.60 20.88 0.05
C VAL A 373 -22.08 22.05 -0.80
N SER A 374 -23.18 21.87 -1.56
CA SER A 374 -23.79 22.94 -2.35
C SER A 374 -24.41 24.07 -1.52
N GLN A 375 -24.73 23.85 -0.23
CA GLN A 375 -25.14 24.92 0.69
C GLN A 375 -23.92 25.71 1.15
N ALA A 376 -22.88 25.04 1.65
CA ALA A 376 -21.65 25.69 2.11
C ALA A 376 -20.98 26.54 1.01
N LEU A 377 -20.95 26.06 -0.23
CA LEU A 377 -20.45 26.78 -1.41
C LEU A 377 -21.29 28.02 -1.81
N ARG A 378 -22.52 28.16 -1.31
CA ARG A 378 -23.43 29.28 -1.60
C ARG A 378 -23.64 30.25 -0.45
N THR A 379 -23.49 29.80 0.80
CA THR A 379 -23.70 30.62 2.00
C THR A 379 -22.42 30.86 2.79
N GLU A 380 -21.27 30.38 2.30
CA GLU A 380 -19.95 30.49 2.94
C GLU A 380 -19.95 29.98 4.39
N THR A 381 -20.87 29.04 4.68
CA THR A 381 -21.13 28.50 6.02
C THR A 381 -20.66 27.05 6.08
N PRO A 382 -19.60 26.73 6.85
CA PRO A 382 -19.11 25.36 6.92
C PRO A 382 -20.12 24.37 7.53
N PHE A 383 -20.17 23.15 7.01
CA PHE A 383 -20.79 22.01 7.69
C PHE A 383 -19.80 21.30 8.63
N VAL A 384 -20.28 20.56 9.61
CA VAL A 384 -19.43 19.68 10.44
C VAL A 384 -19.31 18.33 9.72
N VAL A 385 -18.08 17.85 9.49
CA VAL A 385 -17.88 16.57 8.77
C VAL A 385 -18.41 15.37 9.57
N ALA A 386 -18.20 15.36 10.88
CA ALA A 386 -18.62 14.27 11.76
C ALA A 386 -20.13 14.17 12.01
N ASP A 387 -20.91 15.19 11.64
CA ASP A 387 -22.39 15.13 11.68
C ASP A 387 -22.97 14.28 10.55
N ALA A 388 -22.18 13.95 9.52
CA ALA A 388 -22.57 13.09 8.41
C ALA A 388 -22.30 11.60 8.74
N PRO A 389 -23.00 10.64 8.08
CA PRO A 389 -22.85 9.22 8.35
C PRO A 389 -21.40 8.73 8.20
N LEU A 390 -20.87 8.09 9.24
CA LEU A 390 -19.57 7.43 9.23
C LEU A 390 -19.60 6.21 8.29
N LEU A 391 -18.52 5.98 7.55
CA LEU A 391 -18.27 4.71 6.87
C LEU A 391 -17.68 3.72 7.88
N ASP A 392 -18.34 2.57 8.08
CA ASP A 392 -17.80 1.49 8.92
C ASP A 392 -16.74 0.69 8.15
N VAL A 393 -15.52 1.23 8.14
CA VAL A 393 -14.37 0.60 7.48
C VAL A 393 -13.89 -0.64 8.26
N GLY A 394 -14.04 -0.66 9.59
CA GLY A 394 -13.56 -1.75 10.45
C GLY A 394 -12.04 -1.97 10.43
N SER A 395 -11.26 -1.02 9.89
CA SER A 395 -9.79 -1.06 9.84
C SER A 395 -9.24 0.33 9.55
N ASN A 396 -7.92 0.45 9.43
CA ASN A 396 -7.31 1.59 8.77
C ASN A 396 -7.47 1.50 7.23
N PHE A 397 -7.15 2.59 6.53
CA PHE A 397 -7.13 2.63 5.07
C PHE A 397 -6.20 3.75 4.56
N VAL A 398 -5.66 3.60 3.34
CA VAL A 398 -4.63 4.50 2.77
C VAL A 398 -4.94 5.06 1.38
N ALA A 399 -6.10 4.72 0.80
CA ALA A 399 -6.61 5.34 -0.42
C ALA A 399 -8.13 5.30 -0.43
N ALA A 400 -8.75 6.25 -1.13
CA ALA A 400 -10.19 6.30 -1.40
C ALA A 400 -10.44 6.81 -2.82
N ALA A 401 -11.44 6.27 -3.52
CA ALA A 401 -11.81 6.69 -4.87
C ALA A 401 -13.32 6.55 -5.11
N GLY A 402 -13.90 7.35 -6.02
CA GLY A 402 -15.29 7.19 -6.46
C GLY A 402 -15.51 5.88 -7.22
N GLN A 403 -16.59 5.16 -6.91
CA GLN A 403 -17.00 3.96 -7.66
C GLN A 403 -18.53 3.93 -7.78
N GLY A 404 -19.04 4.64 -8.80
CA GLY A 404 -20.48 4.78 -9.04
C GLY A 404 -21.17 5.54 -7.89
N PRO A 405 -22.39 5.15 -7.49
CA PRO A 405 -23.07 5.71 -6.32
C PRO A 405 -22.46 5.13 -5.03
N GLY A 406 -21.23 5.52 -4.73
CA GLY A 406 -20.41 4.99 -3.64
C GLY A 406 -18.93 5.31 -3.81
N VAL A 407 -18.11 4.82 -2.89
CA VAL A 407 -16.64 4.91 -2.93
C VAL A 407 -16.01 3.55 -2.64
N ALA A 408 -14.83 3.33 -3.20
CA ALA A 408 -13.92 2.26 -2.80
C ALA A 408 -12.83 2.81 -1.88
N VAL A 409 -12.33 1.99 -0.95
CA VAL A 409 -11.18 2.26 -0.08
C VAL A 409 -10.22 1.08 -0.06
N LEU A 410 -8.91 1.36 0.00
CA LEU A 410 -7.88 0.33 0.20
C LEU A 410 -7.65 0.14 1.70
N ARG A 411 -8.20 -0.96 2.25
CA ARG A 411 -8.16 -1.34 3.67
C ARG A 411 -6.88 -2.10 4.02
N GLY A 412 -6.54 -2.06 5.31
CA GLY A 412 -5.38 -2.71 5.89
C GLY A 412 -4.98 -2.05 7.22
N ASP A 413 -3.75 -2.28 7.66
CA ASP A 413 -3.14 -1.49 8.74
C ASP A 413 -1.61 -1.47 8.65
N TYR A 414 -0.98 -0.62 9.48
CA TYR A 414 0.48 -0.45 9.56
C TYR A 414 1.11 -1.47 10.51
N LEU A 415 2.03 -2.30 10.02
CA LEU A 415 2.70 -3.32 10.84
C LEU A 415 3.95 -2.78 11.56
N PRO A 416 4.03 -2.85 12.90
CA PRO A 416 5.27 -2.59 13.62
C PRO A 416 6.33 -3.69 13.33
N PRO A 417 7.63 -3.38 13.35
CA PRO A 417 8.24 -2.11 13.72
C PRO A 417 8.52 -1.16 12.54
N THR A 418 8.33 -1.60 11.30
CA THR A 418 8.66 -0.79 10.10
C THR A 418 7.61 0.27 9.79
N TYR A 419 6.35 0.03 10.18
CA TYR A 419 5.17 0.82 9.81
C TYR A 419 4.93 0.84 8.30
N ASP A 420 5.24 -0.27 7.62
CA ASP A 420 4.73 -0.54 6.28
C ASP A 420 3.23 -0.83 6.36
N PHE A 421 2.44 -0.32 5.41
CA PHE A 421 1.02 -0.61 5.33
C PHE A 421 0.79 -1.93 4.59
N VAL A 422 0.07 -2.86 5.22
CA VAL A 422 -0.28 -4.16 4.63
C VAL A 422 -1.75 -4.17 4.28
N GLY A 423 -2.04 -4.29 2.98
CA GLY A 423 -3.40 -4.30 2.44
C GLY A 423 -4.14 -5.61 2.72
N THR A 424 -5.41 -5.51 3.09
CA THR A 424 -6.31 -6.66 3.31
C THR A 424 -7.29 -6.84 2.15
N ASP A 425 -7.85 -5.73 1.67
CA ASP A 425 -8.89 -5.71 0.65
C ASP A 425 -9.09 -4.30 0.09
N VAL A 426 -9.61 -4.22 -1.13
CA VAL A 426 -10.30 -3.03 -1.61
C VAL A 426 -11.79 -3.25 -1.32
N SER A 427 -12.40 -2.39 -0.53
CA SER A 427 -13.81 -2.48 -0.13
C SER A 427 -14.62 -1.29 -0.60
N ARG A 428 -15.85 -1.54 -1.06
CA ARG A 428 -16.81 -0.55 -1.55
C ARG A 428 -17.90 -0.27 -0.52
N PHE A 429 -18.26 1.00 -0.40
CA PHE A 429 -19.40 1.49 0.37
C PHE A 429 -20.36 2.21 -0.59
N ALA A 430 -21.60 1.71 -0.71
CA ALA A 430 -22.62 2.33 -1.55
C ALA A 430 -23.30 3.49 -0.81
N PHE A 431 -23.63 4.56 -1.54
CA PHE A 431 -24.30 5.73 -0.98
C PHE A 431 -25.68 5.93 -1.62
N THR A 432 -26.73 5.88 -0.80
CA THR A 432 -28.08 6.26 -1.24
C THR A 432 -28.38 7.68 -0.77
N VAL A 433 -28.54 8.60 -1.73
CA VAL A 433 -28.97 9.98 -1.47
C VAL A 433 -30.47 9.99 -1.17
N THR A 434 -30.85 10.75 -0.14
CA THR A 434 -32.24 10.89 0.34
C THR A 434 -32.59 12.37 0.51
N ASN A 435 -33.88 12.66 0.70
CA ASN A 435 -34.39 14.00 1.01
C ASN A 435 -33.86 15.09 0.04
N GLU A 436 -34.03 14.86 -1.27
CA GLU A 436 -33.63 15.78 -2.36
C GLU A 436 -32.14 16.18 -2.39
N GLY A 437 -31.27 15.46 -1.66
CA GLY A 437 -29.83 15.75 -1.58
C GLY A 437 -29.34 16.12 -0.17
N GLU A 438 -30.26 16.29 0.79
CA GLU A 438 -29.96 16.72 2.17
C GLU A 438 -29.48 15.57 3.08
N GLY A 439 -29.76 14.33 2.73
CA GLY A 439 -29.39 13.14 3.52
C GLY A 439 -28.71 12.06 2.68
N VAL A 440 -27.95 11.19 3.37
CA VAL A 440 -27.29 10.00 2.79
C VAL A 440 -27.47 8.83 3.74
N THR A 441 -27.60 7.62 3.20
CA THR A 441 -27.34 6.38 3.93
C THR A 441 -26.20 5.61 3.27
N VAL A 442 -25.32 5.03 4.10
CA VAL A 442 -24.19 4.20 3.68
C VAL A 442 -24.61 2.73 3.77
N SER A 443 -24.17 1.89 2.83
CA SER A 443 -24.36 0.44 2.90
C SER A 443 -23.40 -0.23 3.87
N GLU A 444 -23.66 -1.50 4.17
CA GLU A 444 -22.62 -2.42 4.66
C GLU A 444 -21.44 -2.50 3.66
N ARG A 445 -20.28 -2.93 4.17
CA ARG A 445 -19.01 -3.08 3.44
C ARG A 445 -19.10 -4.20 2.40
N GLN A 446 -18.88 -3.88 1.12
CA GLN A 446 -18.82 -4.86 0.03
C GLN A 446 -17.37 -5.05 -0.47
N PRO A 447 -16.70 -6.19 -0.22
CA PRO A 447 -15.38 -6.46 -0.78
C PRO A 447 -15.38 -6.46 -2.31
N VAL A 448 -14.41 -5.74 -2.90
CA VAL A 448 -14.19 -5.60 -4.36
C VAL A 448 -13.00 -6.47 -4.79
N LEU A 449 -11.90 -6.40 -4.06
CA LEU A 449 -10.71 -7.23 -4.22
C LEU A 449 -10.25 -7.68 -2.84
N THR A 450 -9.77 -8.91 -2.69
CA THR A 450 -9.27 -9.45 -1.42
C THR A 450 -7.90 -10.09 -1.62
N TYR A 451 -7.00 -9.83 -0.67
CA TYR A 451 -5.66 -10.39 -0.65
C TYR A 451 -5.71 -11.82 -0.09
N VAL A 452 -5.37 -12.82 -0.91
CA VAL A 452 -5.22 -14.23 -0.47
C VAL A 452 -3.81 -14.53 0.05
N ASP A 453 -2.85 -13.71 -0.37
CA ASP A 453 -1.45 -13.67 0.01
C ASP A 453 -0.99 -12.19 -0.04
N GLN A 454 0.32 -11.92 0.00
CA GLN A 454 0.89 -10.58 -0.22
C GLN A 454 1.83 -10.58 -1.45
N CYS A 455 1.55 -11.46 -2.41
CA CYS A 455 2.35 -11.69 -3.62
C CYS A 455 1.91 -10.82 -4.81
N THR A 456 0.89 -9.99 -4.59
CA THR A 456 0.39 -8.92 -5.47
C THR A 456 -0.04 -7.75 -4.60
N SER A 457 0.28 -6.52 -5.00
CA SER A 457 -0.09 -5.31 -4.27
C SER A 457 -1.06 -4.42 -5.07
N VAL A 458 -1.92 -3.69 -4.37
CA VAL A 458 -2.69 -2.57 -4.94
C VAL A 458 -1.89 -1.29 -4.72
N THR A 459 -1.41 -0.70 -5.81
CA THR A 459 -0.53 0.49 -5.77
C THR A 459 -1.30 1.81 -5.81
N LEU A 460 -2.49 1.83 -6.42
CA LEU A 460 -3.42 2.96 -6.39
C LEU A 460 -4.86 2.50 -6.63
N ILE A 461 -5.82 3.34 -6.25
CA ILE A 461 -7.20 3.28 -6.75
C ILE A 461 -7.63 4.68 -7.21
N THR A 462 -8.33 4.76 -8.34
CA THR A 462 -8.85 6.00 -8.92
C THR A 462 -10.17 5.73 -9.65
N SER A 463 -10.98 6.76 -9.93
CA SER A 463 -12.30 6.57 -10.55
C SER A 463 -12.22 6.46 -12.08
N LEU A 464 -13.10 5.65 -12.69
CA LEU A 464 -13.29 5.53 -14.14
C LEU A 464 -14.79 5.67 -14.46
N GLY A 465 -15.32 6.86 -14.21
CA GLY A 465 -16.76 7.13 -14.30
C GLY A 465 -17.54 6.37 -13.21
N THR A 466 -18.29 5.34 -13.59
CA THR A 466 -18.97 4.45 -12.62
C THR A 466 -18.08 3.36 -12.05
N ASP A 467 -16.96 3.09 -12.72
CA ASP A 467 -16.13 1.92 -12.47
C ASP A 467 -14.88 2.33 -11.65
N LEU A 468 -14.18 1.35 -11.09
CA LEU A 468 -12.91 1.59 -10.41
C LEU A 468 -11.74 1.28 -11.35
N LEU A 469 -10.66 2.05 -11.24
CA LEU A 469 -9.39 1.75 -11.88
C LEU A 469 -8.35 1.49 -10.79
N VAL A 470 -7.78 0.28 -10.79
CA VAL A 470 -6.90 -0.25 -9.75
C VAL A 470 -5.50 -0.42 -10.32
N GLY A 471 -4.49 0.18 -9.69
CA GLY A 471 -3.09 -0.16 -9.95
C GLY A 471 -2.74 -1.47 -9.24
N VAL A 472 -2.18 -2.41 -9.99
CA VAL A 472 -1.77 -3.74 -9.53
C VAL A 472 -0.29 -3.91 -9.85
N ASP A 473 0.51 -4.35 -8.89
CA ASP A 473 1.92 -4.71 -9.08
C ASP A 473 2.26 -6.08 -8.48
N ASP A 474 3.09 -6.84 -9.21
CA ASP A 474 3.59 -8.16 -8.83
C ASP A 474 4.79 -8.58 -9.73
N LYS A 475 5.20 -9.86 -9.68
CA LYS A 475 6.31 -10.42 -10.48
C LYS A 475 6.16 -10.29 -12.00
N ASN A 476 4.98 -9.91 -12.52
CA ASN A 476 4.71 -9.65 -13.94
C ASN A 476 4.71 -8.14 -14.28
N GLY A 477 4.87 -7.27 -13.28
CA GLY A 477 5.02 -5.82 -13.40
C GLY A 477 3.72 -5.00 -13.28
N THR A 478 3.92 -3.71 -13.02
CA THR A 478 2.87 -2.72 -12.75
C THR A 478 1.88 -2.57 -13.91
N ARG A 479 0.57 -2.53 -13.59
CA ARG A 479 -0.53 -2.37 -14.56
C ARG A 479 -1.78 -1.77 -13.93
N LEU A 480 -2.56 -1.06 -14.74
CA LEU A 480 -3.90 -0.60 -14.38
C LEU A 480 -4.94 -1.65 -14.82
N VAL A 481 -5.92 -1.92 -13.96
CA VAL A 481 -7.03 -2.85 -14.21
C VAL A 481 -8.35 -2.16 -13.89
N ARG A 482 -9.29 -2.20 -14.83
CA ARG A 482 -10.66 -1.72 -14.60
C ARG A 482 -11.46 -2.78 -13.84
N VAL A 483 -12.10 -2.39 -12.74
CA VAL A 483 -13.01 -3.23 -11.97
C VAL A 483 -14.41 -2.63 -11.98
N GLN A 484 -15.34 -3.33 -12.62
CA GLN A 484 -16.71 -2.88 -12.86
C GLN A 484 -17.68 -3.61 -11.93
N GLN A 485 -18.72 -2.93 -11.45
CA GLN A 485 -19.82 -3.60 -10.74
C GLN A 485 -20.80 -4.18 -11.77
N VAL A 486 -21.19 -5.44 -11.58
CA VAL A 486 -22.24 -6.11 -12.37
C VAL A 486 -23.61 -5.54 -11.98
N GLN A 487 -24.44 -5.25 -12.99
CA GLN A 487 -25.80 -4.71 -12.84
C GLN A 487 -26.86 -5.81 -12.90
#